data_AF-A0A9D5M9V1-F1
#
_entry.id   AF-A0A9D5M9V1-F1
#
_cell.length_a   1.000
_cell.length_b   1.000
_cell.length_c   1.000
_cell.angle_alpha   90.00
_cell.angle_beta   90.00
_cell.angle_gamma   90.00
#
_symmetry.space_group_name_H-M   'P 1'
#
loop_
_entity.id
_entity.type
_entity.pdbx_description
1 polymer ?
#
loop_
_entity_poly.entity_id
_entity_poly.type
_entity_poly.pdbx_seq_one_letter_code
_entity_poly.pdbx_strand_id
1 'polypeptide(L)'
;MNRTICLLLTLLMAVTAGAEGTRDDMRAAWRAIRSIGTDAPFTAEPRAVPPLEAGALSDAALDGAVDTVNFLRGLAGLSPVSLSPIYTLECQHGATLLACLDYAAHDVPQPEGVDAEFYRTAVQATRGSNVAKFNWTRPTMLEEAVLYFARDDGDLNLTELGHRRWLLDPAMRETGFGMAVSGSGSSYALMYAVDHAGDGGAWDHVAWPSAGVFPAELMHGHLPWSVSLNEDVYDVAGSSITVTLSEESLGLIFSFDCTAGKGDGECAVSFDRCGSGPAVIFRPGFTGTAFSDYLQNQVWTVRLEGLKDLEGREATIEYAVQMASLYVQEAASVDMSVNELSLVPGERAALSAQVVPDYADDLALTWHSSDEAVVRVYADGTVEAVAPGTASVTAESANGRSDACLVTVREG
;
A
#
# COMPACT_ATOMS: atom_id res chain seq x y z
N MET A 1 -8.63 20.13 -52.49
CA MET A 1 -7.38 20.41 -51.74
C MET A 1 -7.78 20.88 -50.36
N ASN A 2 -8.02 19.94 -49.43
CA ASN A 2 -8.44 20.23 -48.06
C ASN A 2 -7.66 19.26 -47.16
N ARG A 3 -6.69 19.76 -46.40
CA ARG A 3 -5.91 18.99 -45.44
C ARG A 3 -6.27 19.48 -44.05
N THR A 4 -7.06 18.68 -43.34
CA THR A 4 -7.30 18.78 -41.91
C THR A 4 -5.99 18.44 -41.19
N ILE A 5 -5.43 19.40 -40.46
CA ILE A 5 -4.31 19.18 -39.57
C ILE A 5 -4.90 18.73 -38.23
N CYS A 6 -4.71 17.46 -37.90
CA CYS A 6 -5.00 16.91 -36.59
C CYS A 6 -3.81 17.26 -35.68
N LEU A 7 -4.01 18.19 -34.73
CA LEU A 7 -3.04 18.42 -33.66
C LEU A 7 -3.14 17.24 -32.68
N LEU A 8 -2.14 16.36 -32.68
CA LEU A 8 -1.87 15.51 -31.53
C LEU A 8 -1.38 16.41 -30.39
N LEU A 9 -2.19 16.56 -29.36
CA LEU A 9 -1.76 17.09 -28.06
C LEU A 9 -0.96 15.99 -27.37
N THR A 10 0.37 16.04 -27.42
CA THR A 10 1.22 15.28 -26.51
C THR A 10 1.08 15.91 -25.12
N LEU A 11 0.27 15.29 -24.26
CA LEU A 11 0.18 15.60 -22.85
C LEU A 11 1.51 15.17 -22.20
N LEU A 12 2.40 16.13 -21.99
CA LEU A 12 3.61 15.93 -21.19
C LEU A 12 3.15 15.87 -19.73
N MET A 13 2.88 14.67 -19.20
CA MET A 13 2.65 14.50 -17.77
C MET A 13 3.94 14.91 -17.05
N ALA A 14 3.88 16.04 -16.36
CA ALA A 14 4.90 16.43 -15.41
C ALA A 14 4.78 15.48 -14.21
N VAL A 15 5.57 14.41 -14.22
CA VAL A 15 5.78 13.57 -13.05
C VAL A 15 6.51 14.44 -12.03
N THR A 16 5.79 14.93 -11.03
CA THR A 16 6.37 15.54 -9.84
C THR A 16 7.06 14.45 -9.03
N ALA A 17 8.28 14.74 -8.59
CA ALA A 17 9.16 13.81 -7.92
C ALA A 17 8.59 13.36 -6.57
N GLY A 18 8.10 12.12 -6.53
CA GLY A 18 7.87 11.33 -5.31
C GLY A 18 8.54 9.97 -5.51
N ALA A 19 9.45 9.62 -4.60
CA ALA A 19 10.27 8.40 -4.53
C ALA A 19 10.63 7.73 -5.88
N GLU A 20 11.84 8.03 -6.40
CA GLU A 20 12.49 7.39 -7.56
C GLU A 20 12.88 5.91 -7.30
N GLY A 21 11.99 5.10 -6.72
CA GLY A 21 12.22 3.69 -6.45
C GLY A 21 11.60 2.79 -7.52
N THR A 22 12.33 1.78 -7.98
CA THR A 22 11.75 0.72 -8.81
C THR A 22 11.00 -0.29 -7.95
N ARG A 23 10.16 -1.14 -8.58
CA ARG A 23 9.56 -2.32 -7.94
C ARG A 23 10.61 -3.19 -7.24
N ASP A 24 11.77 -3.36 -7.86
CA ASP A 24 12.83 -4.19 -7.31
C ASP A 24 13.48 -3.58 -6.07
N ASP A 25 13.65 -2.25 -6.03
CA ASP A 25 14.14 -1.54 -4.86
C ASP A 25 13.17 -1.69 -3.68
N MET A 26 11.87 -1.51 -3.92
CA MET A 26 10.82 -1.71 -2.91
C MET A 26 10.85 -3.14 -2.36
N ARG A 27 10.91 -4.15 -3.24
CA ARG A 27 11.01 -5.56 -2.83
C ARG A 27 12.30 -5.85 -2.08
N ALA A 28 13.42 -5.23 -2.44
CA ALA A 28 14.70 -5.41 -1.76
C ALA A 28 14.64 -4.84 -0.33
N ALA A 29 14.11 -3.63 -0.17
CA ALA A 29 13.89 -3.02 1.13
C ALA A 29 12.96 -3.88 2.00
N TRP A 30 11.83 -4.33 1.45
CA TRP A 30 10.91 -5.21 2.17
C TRP A 30 11.56 -6.52 2.62
N ARG A 31 12.30 -7.19 1.73
CA ARG A 31 13.02 -8.44 2.05
C ARG A 31 14.07 -8.24 3.14
N ALA A 32 14.78 -7.11 3.14
CA ALA A 32 15.77 -6.81 4.18
C ALA A 32 15.11 -6.80 5.58
N ILE A 33 13.95 -6.14 5.71
CA ILE A 33 13.19 -6.08 6.96
C ILE A 33 12.70 -7.47 7.37
N ARG A 34 12.12 -8.23 6.43
CA ARG A 34 11.61 -9.58 6.72
C ARG A 34 12.72 -10.60 7.03
N SER A 35 13.99 -10.26 6.77
CA SER A 35 15.14 -11.10 7.11
C SER A 35 15.69 -10.88 8.51
N ILE A 36 15.17 -9.88 9.24
CA ILE A 36 15.53 -9.64 10.64
C ILE A 36 14.96 -10.79 11.49
N GLY A 37 15.86 -11.54 12.14
CA GLY A 37 15.48 -12.69 12.98
C GLY A 37 14.91 -12.24 14.32
N THR A 38 13.59 -12.04 14.39
CA THR A 38 12.89 -11.57 15.60
C THR A 38 12.35 -12.68 16.49
N ASP A 39 12.92 -13.90 16.43
CA ASP A 39 12.40 -15.10 17.11
C ASP A 39 12.16 -14.96 18.63
N ALA A 40 12.89 -14.04 19.29
CA ALA A 40 12.72 -13.69 20.69
C ALA A 40 12.51 -12.17 20.85
N PRO A 41 11.26 -11.70 21.03
CA PRO A 41 10.96 -10.27 21.08
C PRO A 41 11.43 -9.58 22.38
N PHE A 42 11.71 -10.35 23.43
CA PHE A 42 12.10 -9.83 24.74
C PHE A 42 13.51 -10.28 25.14
N THR A 43 14.29 -9.35 25.68
CA THR A 43 15.51 -9.66 26.46
C THR A 43 15.18 -9.83 27.95
N ALA A 44 14.10 -9.20 28.42
CA ALA A 44 13.47 -9.44 29.70
C ALA A 44 11.95 -9.40 29.54
N GLU A 45 11.26 -10.46 29.96
CA GLU A 45 9.80 -10.56 29.81
C GLU A 45 9.07 -9.51 30.66
N PRO A 46 8.04 -8.82 30.11
CA PRO A 46 7.17 -7.97 30.90
C PRO A 46 6.35 -8.80 31.89
N ARG A 47 6.12 -8.22 33.07
CA ARG A 47 5.20 -8.77 34.06
C ARG A 47 3.91 -7.95 34.08
N ALA A 48 2.89 -8.43 33.40
CA ALA A 48 1.56 -7.82 33.31
C ALA A 48 0.63 -8.17 34.50
N VAL A 49 1.19 -8.45 35.68
CA VAL A 49 0.43 -8.70 36.93
C VAL A 49 1.14 -8.04 38.11
N PRO A 50 0.44 -7.33 39.02
CA PRO A 50 1.11 -6.57 40.08
C PRO A 50 2.06 -7.39 40.98
N PRO A 51 3.18 -6.80 41.45
CA PRO A 51 3.77 -5.56 40.95
C PRO A 51 4.20 -5.69 39.48
N LEU A 52 3.90 -4.66 38.67
CA LEU A 52 4.24 -4.66 37.26
C LEU A 52 5.75 -4.48 37.06
N GLU A 53 6.27 -5.13 36.03
CA GLU A 53 7.64 -4.96 35.56
C GLU A 53 7.57 -4.74 34.05
N ALA A 54 8.15 -3.66 33.55
CA ALA A 54 8.03 -3.31 32.13
C ALA A 54 8.70 -4.36 31.23
N GLY A 55 9.75 -5.04 31.70
CA GLY A 55 10.59 -5.88 30.84
C GLY A 55 11.43 -5.05 29.87
N ALA A 56 11.99 -5.69 28.86
CA ALA A 56 12.82 -5.07 27.84
C ALA A 56 12.71 -5.84 26.51
N LEU A 57 12.57 -5.10 25.42
CA LEU A 57 12.55 -5.64 24.06
C LEU A 57 13.96 -6.04 23.61
N SER A 58 14.05 -6.90 22.61
CA SER A 58 15.32 -7.21 21.92
C SER A 58 15.63 -6.19 20.84
N ASP A 59 16.92 -5.99 20.56
CA ASP A 59 17.37 -5.10 19.48
C ASP A 59 16.75 -5.52 18.13
N ALA A 60 16.69 -6.82 17.85
CA ALA A 60 16.07 -7.33 16.62
C ALA A 60 14.59 -6.93 16.49
N ALA A 61 13.81 -6.99 17.57
CA ALA A 61 12.41 -6.60 17.55
C ALA A 61 12.24 -5.08 17.36
N LEU A 62 13.12 -4.28 17.98
CA LEU A 62 13.14 -2.83 17.82
C LEU A 62 13.57 -2.41 16.42
N ASP A 63 14.62 -3.02 15.88
CA ASP A 63 15.15 -2.79 14.53
C ASP A 63 14.10 -3.16 13.48
N GLY A 64 13.47 -4.33 13.59
CA GLY A 64 12.37 -4.74 12.70
C GLY A 64 11.20 -3.76 12.71
N ALA A 65 10.83 -3.25 13.89
CA ALA A 65 9.76 -2.28 14.03
C ALA A 65 10.10 -0.91 13.42
N VAL A 66 11.27 -0.34 13.76
CA VAL A 66 11.67 0.98 13.25
C VAL A 66 11.97 0.94 11.75
N ASP A 67 12.55 -0.16 11.23
CA ASP A 67 12.77 -0.31 9.80
C ASP A 67 11.45 -0.46 9.04
N THR A 68 10.44 -1.10 9.64
CA THR A 68 9.07 -1.13 9.08
C THR A 68 8.47 0.28 9.04
N VAL A 69 8.62 1.09 10.10
CA VAL A 69 8.19 2.50 10.09
C VAL A 69 8.91 3.28 8.98
N ASN A 70 10.23 3.13 8.88
CA ASN A 70 11.05 3.85 7.90
C ASN A 70 10.77 3.42 6.46
N PHE A 71 10.42 2.16 6.22
CA PHE A 71 9.91 1.70 4.93
C PHE A 71 8.63 2.42 4.53
N LEU A 72 7.64 2.46 5.43
CA LEU A 72 6.35 3.12 5.18
C LEU A 72 6.51 4.64 4.99
N ARG A 73 7.34 5.27 5.83
CA ARG A 73 7.70 6.69 5.69
C ARG A 73 8.42 6.97 4.37
N GLY A 74 9.35 6.10 3.98
CA GLY A 74 10.06 6.19 2.70
C GLY A 74 9.14 6.10 1.49
N LEU A 75 8.13 5.21 1.52
CA LEU A 75 7.09 5.16 0.48
C LEU A 75 6.38 6.52 0.37
N ALA A 76 6.05 7.15 1.49
CA ALA A 76 5.39 8.45 1.55
C ALA A 76 6.32 9.65 1.28
N GLY A 77 7.59 9.42 0.92
CA GLY A 77 8.57 10.47 0.66
C GLY A 77 9.10 11.18 1.92
N LEU A 78 8.94 10.58 3.10
CA LEU A 78 9.33 11.17 4.38
C LEU A 78 10.71 10.69 4.84
N SER A 79 11.36 11.52 5.65
CA SER A 79 12.64 11.18 6.26
C SER A 79 12.49 10.05 7.30
N PRO A 80 13.51 9.19 7.43
CA PRO A 80 13.50 8.13 8.44
C PRO A 80 13.57 8.71 9.86
N VAL A 81 13.04 7.95 10.82
CA VAL A 81 13.07 8.24 12.25
C VAL A 81 14.03 7.30 12.97
N SER A 82 14.53 7.72 14.12
CA SER A 82 15.38 6.91 15.00
C SER A 82 14.65 6.43 16.25
N LEU A 83 15.15 5.35 16.85
CA LEU A 83 14.66 4.87 18.14
C LEU A 83 15.13 5.77 19.28
N SER A 84 14.20 6.20 20.13
CA SER A 84 14.46 6.87 21.40
C SER A 84 14.41 5.84 22.53
N PRO A 85 15.51 5.66 23.29
CA PRO A 85 15.49 4.79 24.47
C PRO A 85 14.47 5.21 25.53
N ILE A 86 14.17 6.52 25.61
CA ILE A 86 13.17 7.07 26.53
C ILE A 86 11.77 6.65 26.07
N TYR A 87 11.42 6.91 24.80
CA TYR A 87 10.10 6.53 24.29
C TYR A 87 9.88 5.02 24.30
N THR A 88 10.89 4.22 23.98
CA THR A 88 10.82 2.76 24.08
C THR A 88 10.54 2.31 25.51
N LEU A 89 11.24 2.86 26.51
CA LEU A 89 10.98 2.54 27.91
C LEU A 89 9.55 2.95 28.31
N GLU A 90 9.10 4.14 27.94
CA GLU A 90 7.75 4.63 28.23
C GLU A 90 6.67 3.73 27.59
N CYS A 91 6.81 3.42 26.30
CA CYS A 91 5.91 2.52 25.58
C CYS A 91 5.88 1.12 26.20
N GLN A 92 7.01 0.62 26.69
CA GLN A 92 7.07 -0.68 27.37
C GLN A 92 6.28 -0.67 28.70
N HIS A 93 6.28 0.44 29.44
CA HIS A 93 5.38 0.63 30.60
C HIS A 93 3.91 0.65 30.17
N GLY A 94 3.59 1.39 29.11
CA GLY A 94 2.24 1.48 28.55
C GLY A 94 1.69 0.13 28.12
N ALA A 95 2.44 -0.63 27.32
CA ALA A 95 2.07 -1.96 26.87
C ALA A 95 1.80 -2.91 28.05
N THR A 96 2.68 -2.90 29.06
CA THR A 96 2.55 -3.73 30.26
C THR A 96 1.30 -3.38 31.08
N LEU A 97 0.99 -2.08 31.22
CA LEU A 97 -0.23 -1.63 31.90
C LEU A 97 -1.49 -2.08 31.16
N LEU A 98 -1.54 -1.91 29.84
CA LEU A 98 -2.69 -2.34 29.03
C LEU A 98 -2.87 -3.86 29.06
N ALA A 99 -1.77 -4.61 29.03
CA ALA A 99 -1.79 -6.07 29.19
C ALA A 99 -2.30 -6.49 30.57
N CYS A 100 -1.98 -5.76 31.64
CA CYS A 100 -2.52 -6.00 32.98
C CYS A 100 -4.04 -5.77 33.04
N LEU A 101 -4.53 -4.78 32.31
CA LEU A 101 -5.95 -4.40 32.26
C LEU A 101 -6.78 -5.25 31.28
N ASP A 102 -6.12 -5.90 30.33
CA ASP A 102 -6.69 -6.71 29.25
C ASP A 102 -7.67 -5.97 28.31
N TYR A 103 -7.47 -4.66 28.12
CA TYR A 103 -8.09 -3.87 27.04
C TYR A 103 -7.18 -2.72 26.58
N ALA A 104 -7.40 -2.22 25.35
CA ALA A 104 -6.64 -1.11 24.80
C ALA A 104 -7.45 0.19 24.92
N ALA A 105 -6.83 1.22 25.48
CA ALA A 105 -7.34 2.59 25.51
C ALA A 105 -6.18 3.56 25.76
N HIS A 106 -6.33 4.82 25.34
CA HIS A 106 -5.34 5.88 25.64
C HIS A 106 -5.42 6.33 27.10
N ASP A 107 -6.63 6.33 27.67
CA ASP A 107 -6.90 6.69 29.07
C ASP A 107 -7.41 5.48 29.83
N VAL A 108 -6.68 5.09 30.87
CA VAL A 108 -7.01 3.92 31.70
C VAL A 108 -6.88 4.28 33.18
N PRO A 109 -7.68 3.68 34.09
CA PRO A 109 -7.55 3.91 35.52
C PRO A 109 -6.33 3.19 36.09
N GLN A 110 -5.80 3.67 37.21
CA GLN A 110 -4.73 2.99 37.94
C GLN A 110 -5.26 1.70 38.58
N PRO A 111 -4.74 0.51 38.21
CA PRO A 111 -5.14 -0.74 38.85
C PRO A 111 -4.62 -0.83 40.28
N GLU A 112 -5.32 -1.58 41.13
CA GLU A 112 -4.86 -1.86 42.50
C GLU A 112 -3.50 -2.56 42.50
N GLY A 113 -2.60 -2.15 43.39
CA GLY A 113 -1.26 -2.75 43.51
C GLY A 113 -0.25 -2.30 42.45
N VAL A 114 -0.64 -1.43 41.52
CA VAL A 114 0.29 -0.82 40.55
C VAL A 114 0.92 0.44 41.15
N ASP A 115 2.25 0.52 41.06
CA ASP A 115 3.02 1.68 41.51
C ASP A 115 2.60 2.96 40.76
N ALA A 116 2.55 4.08 41.49
CA ALA A 116 2.04 5.35 40.97
C ALA A 116 2.95 5.99 39.91
N GLU A 117 4.26 5.76 39.99
CA GLU A 117 5.22 6.24 39.00
C GLU A 117 5.19 5.39 37.73
N PHE A 118 5.11 4.07 37.89
CA PHE A 118 4.88 3.14 36.77
C PHE A 118 3.61 3.54 36.00
N TYR A 119 2.51 3.72 36.72
CA TYR A 119 1.22 4.11 36.12
C TYR A 119 1.30 5.46 35.39
N ARG A 120 1.93 6.47 35.98
CA ARG A 120 2.06 7.80 35.36
C ARG A 120 2.82 7.74 34.04
N THR A 121 3.94 7.00 34.03
CA THR A 121 4.77 6.78 32.84
C THR A 121 3.98 6.03 31.76
N ALA A 122 3.30 4.95 32.16
CA ALA A 122 2.48 4.15 31.25
C ALA A 122 1.36 4.95 30.59
N VAL A 123 0.60 5.75 31.35
CA VAL A 123 -0.52 6.55 30.80
C VAL A 123 -0.03 7.71 29.93
N GLN A 124 1.14 8.28 30.24
CA GLN A 124 1.77 9.25 29.34
C GLN A 124 2.08 8.59 27.99
N ALA A 125 2.66 7.39 28.02
CA ALA A 125 2.97 6.64 26.81
C ALA A 125 1.71 6.29 26.01
N THR A 126 0.66 5.77 26.65
CA THR A 126 -0.58 5.40 25.96
C THR A 126 -1.23 6.60 25.26
N ARG A 127 -1.18 7.80 25.85
CA ARG A 127 -1.71 9.03 25.22
C ARG A 127 -0.86 9.56 24.07
N GLY A 128 0.45 9.31 24.08
CA GLY A 128 1.39 9.76 23.05
C GLY A 128 1.67 8.71 21.96
N SER A 129 0.99 7.56 21.99
CA SER A 129 1.28 6.42 21.11
C SER A 129 0.08 6.01 20.28
N ASN A 130 0.36 5.44 19.11
CA ASN A 130 -0.52 4.47 18.50
C ASN A 130 -0.60 3.23 19.41
N VAL A 131 -1.81 2.71 19.64
CA VAL A 131 -2.07 1.58 20.56
C VAL A 131 -2.85 0.49 19.84
N ALA A 132 -2.39 -0.75 19.92
CA ALA A 132 -3.12 -1.90 19.37
C ALA A 132 -3.25 -3.05 20.38
N LYS A 133 -4.36 -3.77 20.28
CA LYS A 133 -4.60 -5.07 20.92
C LYS A 133 -4.81 -6.13 19.85
N PHE A 134 -4.11 -7.24 19.98
CA PHE A 134 -4.27 -8.43 19.13
C PHE A 134 -4.65 -9.62 20.00
N ASN A 135 -5.57 -10.45 19.52
CA ASN A 135 -5.98 -11.69 20.21
C ASN A 135 -5.07 -12.88 19.90
N TRP A 136 -3.88 -12.62 19.37
CA TRP A 136 -2.86 -13.60 19.02
C TRP A 136 -1.47 -12.98 19.26
N THR A 137 -0.44 -13.82 19.29
CA THR A 137 0.94 -13.40 19.56
C THR A 137 1.89 -14.13 18.62
N ARG A 138 2.90 -13.42 18.11
CA ARG A 138 4.05 -13.98 17.40
C ARG A 138 5.32 -13.16 17.68
N PRO A 139 6.51 -13.61 17.26
CA PRO A 139 7.73 -12.85 17.53
C PRO A 139 7.76 -11.49 16.81
N THR A 140 7.22 -11.41 15.60
CA THR A 140 7.13 -10.18 14.78
C THR A 140 5.92 -9.26 15.12
N MET A 141 5.49 -9.19 16.38
CA MET A 141 4.26 -8.46 16.73
C MET A 141 4.40 -6.94 16.58
N LEU A 142 5.60 -6.38 16.73
CA LEU A 142 5.82 -4.94 16.62
C LEU A 142 5.75 -4.48 15.17
N GLU A 143 6.35 -5.21 14.22
CA GLU A 143 6.13 -4.95 12.80
C GLU A 143 4.64 -5.12 12.45
N GLU A 144 4.00 -6.08 13.12
CA GLU A 144 2.56 -6.33 13.17
C GLU A 144 1.73 -5.07 13.38
N ALA A 145 2.02 -4.45 14.52
CA ALA A 145 1.37 -3.24 14.96
C ALA A 145 1.64 -2.08 14.00
N VAL A 146 2.87 -1.91 13.52
CA VAL A 146 3.22 -0.84 12.59
C VAL A 146 2.41 -0.93 11.29
N LEU A 147 2.31 -2.12 10.68
CA LEU A 147 1.49 -2.32 9.47
C LEU A 147 0.00 -2.14 9.75
N TYR A 148 -0.47 -2.54 10.93
CA TYR A 148 -1.85 -2.29 11.36
C TYR A 148 -2.15 -0.80 11.49
N PHE A 149 -1.25 -0.03 12.12
CA PHE A 149 -1.37 1.42 12.26
C PHE A 149 -1.34 2.15 10.92
N ALA A 150 -0.53 1.69 9.96
CA ALA A 150 -0.48 2.29 8.62
C ALA A 150 -1.74 2.00 7.80
N ARG A 151 -2.32 0.79 7.92
CA ARG A 151 -3.60 0.47 7.26
C ARG A 151 -4.73 1.29 7.86
N ASP A 152 -4.84 1.32 9.18
CA ASP A 152 -5.86 2.08 9.90
C ASP A 152 -7.30 1.80 9.41
N ASP A 153 -7.56 0.51 9.12
CA ASP A 153 -8.79 -0.02 8.52
C ASP A 153 -9.92 -0.31 9.53
N GLY A 154 -9.75 0.09 10.80
CA GLY A 154 -10.81 -0.03 11.80
C GLY A 154 -11.99 0.90 11.49
N ASP A 155 -13.23 0.42 11.62
CA ASP A 155 -14.44 1.18 11.28
C ASP A 155 -14.51 2.57 11.93
N LEU A 156 -13.98 2.71 13.16
CA LEU A 156 -13.95 3.98 13.89
C LEU A 156 -12.88 4.96 13.41
N ASN A 157 -11.93 4.49 12.60
CA ASN A 157 -10.77 5.26 12.16
C ASN A 157 -10.92 5.74 10.71
N LEU A 158 -11.85 5.17 9.93
CA LEU A 158 -11.98 5.45 8.49
C LEU A 158 -12.19 6.94 8.16
N THR A 159 -12.71 7.73 9.09
CA THR A 159 -12.94 9.18 8.89
C THR A 159 -11.74 10.06 9.22
N GLU A 160 -10.84 9.60 10.10
CA GLU A 160 -9.73 10.42 10.60
C GLU A 160 -8.35 9.88 10.22
N LEU A 161 -8.22 8.55 10.10
CA LEU A 161 -6.97 7.82 9.83
C LEU A 161 -5.85 8.22 10.79
N GLY A 162 -6.20 8.32 12.08
CA GLY A 162 -5.33 8.89 13.10
C GLY A 162 -3.99 8.16 13.24
N HIS A 163 -4.00 6.83 13.28
CA HIS A 163 -2.79 6.04 13.44
C HIS A 163 -1.85 6.20 12.25
N ARG A 164 -2.41 6.17 11.03
CA ARG A 164 -1.66 6.34 9.79
C ARG A 164 -1.04 7.73 9.72
N ARG A 165 -1.82 8.78 10.00
CA ARG A 165 -1.35 10.16 9.89
C ARG A 165 -0.34 10.53 10.97
N TRP A 166 -0.45 10.00 12.19
CA TRP A 166 0.61 10.15 13.20
C TRP A 166 1.91 9.44 12.79
N LEU A 167 1.84 8.22 12.23
CA LEU A 167 3.02 7.50 11.73
C LEU A 167 3.72 8.25 10.60
N LEU A 168 2.93 8.91 9.74
CA LEU A 168 3.39 9.67 8.59
C LEU A 168 3.55 11.17 8.88
N ASP A 169 3.67 11.58 10.15
CA ASP A 169 3.89 12.98 10.49
C ASP A 169 5.28 13.42 9.98
N PRO A 170 5.39 14.44 9.11
CA PRO A 170 6.66 14.98 8.66
C PRO A 170 7.54 15.50 9.80
N ALA A 171 6.94 16.01 10.89
CA ALA A 171 7.66 16.55 12.05
C ALA A 171 8.25 15.47 12.98
N MET A 172 7.90 14.19 12.76
CA MET A 172 8.44 13.09 13.55
C MET A 172 9.92 12.85 13.22
N ARG A 173 10.75 12.75 14.26
CA ARG A 173 12.19 12.46 14.19
C ARG A 173 12.55 11.20 14.97
N GLU A 174 11.88 10.95 16.08
CA GLU A 174 12.12 9.83 16.97
C GLU A 174 10.83 9.08 17.28
N THR A 175 10.94 7.77 17.45
CA THR A 175 9.84 6.91 17.91
C THR A 175 10.34 5.93 18.96
N GLY A 176 9.44 5.16 19.55
CA GLY A 176 9.76 4.11 20.50
C GLY A 176 8.65 3.07 20.52
N PHE A 177 8.97 1.87 20.98
CA PHE A 177 8.04 0.74 20.94
C PHE A 177 7.89 0.07 22.29
N GLY A 178 6.73 -0.53 22.51
CA GLY A 178 6.47 -1.36 23.67
C GLY A 178 5.59 -2.53 23.30
N MET A 179 5.86 -3.70 23.87
CA MET A 179 5.03 -4.89 23.69
C MET A 179 4.82 -5.63 25.01
N ALA A 180 3.61 -6.11 25.27
CA ALA A 180 3.36 -7.04 26.37
C ALA A 180 2.24 -8.01 26.04
N VAL A 181 2.24 -9.18 26.67
CA VAL A 181 1.20 -10.20 26.50
C VAL A 181 0.40 -10.29 27.80
N SER A 182 -0.92 -10.20 27.71
CA SER A 182 -1.80 -10.32 28.87
C SER A 182 -1.94 -11.78 29.31
N GLY A 183 -2.46 -12.00 30.53
CA GLY A 183 -2.77 -13.34 31.02
C GLY A 183 -3.79 -14.10 30.17
N SER A 184 -4.58 -13.41 29.34
CA SER A 184 -5.51 -14.04 28.38
C SER A 184 -4.84 -14.43 27.05
N GLY A 185 -3.55 -14.11 26.87
CA GLY A 185 -2.78 -14.38 25.66
C GLY A 185 -2.91 -13.31 24.58
N SER A 186 -3.53 -12.16 24.89
CA SER A 186 -3.62 -11.03 23.96
C SER A 186 -2.31 -10.24 23.95
N SER A 187 -1.84 -9.86 22.77
CA SER A 187 -0.69 -8.95 22.60
C SER A 187 -1.13 -7.49 22.60
N TYR A 188 -0.36 -6.65 23.28
CA TYR A 188 -0.51 -5.20 23.34
C TYR A 188 0.75 -4.58 22.77
N ALA A 189 0.58 -3.69 21.79
CA ALA A 189 1.69 -3.01 21.14
C ALA A 189 1.47 -1.51 21.12
N LEU A 190 2.53 -0.77 21.45
CA LEU A 190 2.58 0.69 21.38
C LEU A 190 3.67 1.11 20.40
N MET A 191 3.38 2.17 19.65
CA MET A 191 4.37 2.95 18.90
C MET A 191 4.21 4.41 19.30
N TYR A 192 5.24 5.02 19.89
CA TYR A 192 5.23 6.45 20.21
C TYR A 192 5.09 7.25 18.92
N ALA A 193 4.07 8.10 18.86
CA ALA A 193 3.64 8.71 17.61
C ALA A 193 3.52 10.24 17.69
N VAL A 194 3.44 10.81 18.90
CA VAL A 194 3.37 12.26 19.12
C VAL A 194 4.77 12.83 19.39
N ASP A 195 5.66 12.67 18.41
CA ASP A 195 6.97 13.34 18.40
C ASP A 195 6.96 14.48 17.38
N HIS A 196 7.30 15.67 17.85
CA HIS A 196 7.41 16.88 17.03
C HIS A 196 8.80 17.52 17.17
N ALA A 197 9.82 16.72 17.50
CA ALA A 197 11.19 17.19 17.66
C ALA A 197 11.92 17.44 16.32
N GLY A 198 11.35 16.98 15.19
CA GLY A 198 11.80 17.32 13.85
C GLY A 198 11.37 18.71 13.42
N ASP A 199 12.08 19.30 12.45
CA ASP A 199 11.69 20.57 11.83
C ASP A 199 10.63 20.41 10.73
N GLY A 200 10.20 19.17 10.46
CA GLY A 200 9.21 18.83 9.43
C GLY A 200 9.75 18.83 8.00
N GLY A 201 10.92 19.44 7.77
CA GLY A 201 11.40 19.77 6.44
C GLY A 201 10.43 20.65 5.64
N ALA A 202 10.77 20.89 4.37
CA ALA A 202 9.83 21.49 3.42
C ALA A 202 8.96 20.37 2.82
N TRP A 203 7.65 20.43 3.05
CA TRP A 203 6.68 19.50 2.50
C TRP A 203 5.38 20.25 2.17
N ASP A 204 4.71 19.85 1.10
CA ASP A 204 3.43 20.45 0.71
C ASP A 204 2.28 19.55 1.17
N HIS A 205 2.40 18.25 0.89
CA HIS A 205 1.40 17.25 1.24
C HIS A 205 2.05 15.87 1.45
N VAL A 206 1.34 15.00 2.16
CA VAL A 206 1.69 13.58 2.33
C VAL A 206 0.53 12.73 1.85
N ALA A 207 0.75 11.96 0.79
CA ALA A 207 -0.27 11.09 0.19
C ALA A 207 -0.10 9.63 0.63
N TRP A 208 -1.23 8.94 0.78
CA TRP A 208 -1.28 7.50 0.99
C TRP A 208 -2.50 6.89 0.28
N PRO A 209 -2.30 6.00 -0.70
CA PRO A 209 -1.04 5.69 -1.39
C PRO A 209 -0.30 6.90 -1.94
N SER A 210 1.03 6.84 -1.94
CA SER A 210 1.90 7.92 -2.41
C SER A 210 2.23 7.81 -3.89
N ALA A 211 2.72 8.91 -4.46
CA ALA A 211 3.19 8.94 -5.85
C ALA A 211 4.34 7.94 -6.09
N GLY A 212 4.35 7.32 -7.27
CA GLY A 212 5.36 6.34 -7.65
C GLY A 212 4.96 4.90 -7.33
N VAL A 213 5.94 4.02 -7.12
CA VAL A 213 5.69 2.59 -6.84
C VAL A 213 5.16 2.42 -5.43
N PHE A 214 4.01 1.75 -5.30
CA PHE A 214 3.35 1.54 -4.02
C PHE A 214 2.93 0.07 -3.80
N PRO A 215 3.14 -0.50 -2.60
CA PRO A 215 2.73 -1.86 -2.27
C PRO A 215 1.21 -2.08 -2.40
N ALA A 216 0.81 -2.97 -3.30
CA ALA A 216 -0.58 -3.39 -3.42
C ALA A 216 -1.10 -4.01 -2.12
N GLU A 217 -0.26 -4.74 -1.38
CA GLU A 217 -0.61 -5.41 -0.12
C GLU A 217 -0.94 -4.45 1.03
N LEU A 218 -0.62 -3.16 0.90
CA LEU A 218 -0.97 -2.13 1.88
C LEU A 218 -2.32 -1.46 1.59
N MET A 219 -3.00 -1.88 0.51
CA MET A 219 -4.31 -1.38 0.11
C MET A 219 -5.31 -2.52 -0.07
N HIS A 220 -6.59 -2.21 0.10
CA HIS A 220 -7.73 -3.06 -0.27
C HIS A 220 -8.96 -2.19 -0.47
N GLY A 221 -10.01 -2.73 -1.09
CA GLY A 221 -11.19 -1.95 -1.51
C GLY A 221 -11.98 -1.21 -0.40
N HIS A 222 -11.71 -1.49 0.87
CA HIS A 222 -12.34 -0.79 2.01
C HIS A 222 -11.46 0.30 2.64
N LEU A 223 -10.18 0.38 2.24
CA LEU A 223 -9.24 1.39 2.75
C LEU A 223 -9.45 2.74 2.08
N PRO A 224 -9.57 3.83 2.86
CA PRO A 224 -9.56 5.17 2.31
C PRO A 224 -8.16 5.57 1.84
N TRP A 225 -8.13 6.31 0.75
CA TRP A 225 -7.02 7.15 0.33
C TRP A 225 -6.97 8.40 1.20
N SER A 226 -5.79 8.96 1.40
CA SER A 226 -5.61 10.18 2.19
C SER A 226 -4.52 11.09 1.63
N VAL A 227 -4.76 12.39 1.67
CA VAL A 227 -3.76 13.43 1.38
C VAL A 227 -3.75 14.41 2.55
N SER A 228 -2.73 14.33 3.40
CA SER A 228 -2.49 15.31 4.47
C SER A 228 -1.88 16.57 3.86
N LEU A 229 -2.37 17.75 4.25
CA LEU A 229 -2.02 19.02 3.64
C LEU A 229 -1.27 19.91 4.63
N ASN A 230 -0.21 20.57 4.18
CA ASN A 230 0.50 21.54 4.99
C ASN A 230 -0.28 22.86 5.09
N GLU A 231 -0.69 23.23 6.31
CA GLU A 231 -1.40 24.49 6.59
C GLU A 231 -0.52 25.73 6.34
N ASP A 232 0.80 25.58 6.29
CA ASP A 232 1.73 26.66 5.93
C ASP A 232 1.84 26.85 4.40
N VAL A 233 1.20 25.98 3.61
CA VAL A 233 1.17 26.04 2.14
C VAL A 233 -0.25 26.31 1.64
N TYR A 234 -1.26 25.69 2.26
CA TYR A 234 -2.65 25.70 1.78
C TYR A 234 -3.62 26.33 2.78
N ASP A 235 -4.49 27.21 2.29
CA ASP A 235 -5.71 27.65 3.01
C ASP A 235 -6.81 26.60 2.82
N VAL A 236 -6.72 25.51 3.57
CA VAL A 236 -7.65 24.37 3.46
C VAL A 236 -9.07 24.76 3.88
N ALA A 237 -9.21 25.66 4.86
CA ALA A 237 -10.52 26.13 5.33
C ALA A 237 -11.23 27.02 4.29
N GLY A 238 -10.47 27.79 3.50
CA GLY A 238 -10.97 28.58 2.37
C GLY A 238 -11.12 27.81 1.06
N SER A 239 -10.71 26.55 1.02
CA SER A 239 -10.73 25.71 -0.18
C SER A 239 -12.09 25.02 -0.41
N SER A 240 -12.40 24.75 -1.69
CA SER A 240 -13.56 23.96 -2.11
C SER A 240 -13.05 22.73 -2.87
N ILE A 241 -12.72 21.68 -2.12
CA ILE A 241 -11.87 20.60 -2.58
C ILE A 241 -12.68 19.52 -3.29
N THR A 242 -12.31 19.24 -4.54
CA THR A 242 -12.82 18.10 -5.30
C THR A 242 -11.68 17.13 -5.60
N VAL A 243 -12.00 15.84 -5.67
CA VAL A 243 -11.05 14.77 -6.02
C VAL A 243 -11.54 14.02 -7.25
N THR A 244 -10.64 13.76 -8.19
CA THR A 244 -10.82 12.72 -9.23
C THR A 244 -9.80 11.61 -9.00
N LEU A 245 -10.29 10.38 -8.95
CA LEU A 245 -9.48 9.17 -8.90
C LEU A 245 -9.75 8.34 -10.14
N SER A 246 -8.73 7.97 -10.92
CA SER A 246 -8.91 7.13 -12.11
C SER A 246 -7.90 5.99 -12.17
N GLU A 247 -8.29 4.88 -12.81
CA GLU A 247 -7.41 3.74 -13.09
C GLU A 247 -7.59 3.33 -14.56
N GLU A 248 -6.49 3.28 -15.31
CA GLU A 248 -6.54 3.18 -16.77
C GLU A 248 -6.93 1.79 -17.27
N SER A 249 -6.37 0.71 -16.69
CA SER A 249 -6.53 -0.65 -17.22
C SER A 249 -7.96 -1.19 -17.11
N LEU A 250 -8.68 -0.78 -16.08
CA LEU A 250 -10.08 -1.11 -15.82
C LEU A 250 -11.05 -0.02 -16.30
N GLY A 251 -10.53 1.12 -16.79
CA GLY A 251 -11.34 2.27 -17.23
C GLY A 251 -12.17 2.90 -16.12
N LEU A 252 -11.66 2.89 -14.88
CA LEU A 252 -12.36 3.41 -13.71
C LEU A 252 -12.12 4.90 -13.55
N ILE A 253 -13.17 5.65 -13.21
CA ILE A 253 -13.11 7.06 -12.85
C ILE A 253 -14.13 7.31 -11.73
N PHE A 254 -13.68 7.93 -10.65
CA PHE A 254 -14.47 8.33 -9.49
C PHE A 254 -14.30 9.82 -9.24
N SER A 255 -15.39 10.52 -8.93
CA SER A 255 -15.39 11.95 -8.64
C SER A 255 -16.01 12.23 -7.28
N PHE A 256 -15.36 13.12 -6.51
CA PHE A 256 -15.77 13.51 -5.17
C PHE A 256 -15.77 15.03 -5.01
N ASP A 257 -16.79 15.54 -4.33
CA ASP A 257 -16.81 16.86 -3.70
C ASP A 257 -16.59 16.64 -2.20
N CYS A 258 -15.33 16.75 -1.78
CA CYS A 258 -14.88 16.41 -0.44
C CYS A 258 -15.24 17.47 0.59
N THR A 259 -15.39 18.72 0.15
CA THR A 259 -15.94 19.79 0.99
C THR A 259 -17.42 19.57 1.28
N ALA A 260 -18.19 19.08 0.31
CA ALA A 260 -19.61 18.78 0.49
C ALA A 260 -19.90 17.37 1.03
N GLY A 261 -18.88 16.49 1.09
CA GLY A 261 -19.00 15.10 1.51
C GLY A 261 -19.85 14.24 0.56
N LYS A 262 -19.68 14.42 -0.76
CA LYS A 262 -20.49 13.75 -1.80
C LYS A 262 -19.60 13.19 -2.91
N GLY A 263 -20.10 12.20 -3.65
CA GLY A 263 -19.41 11.67 -4.82
C GLY A 263 -19.62 10.17 -5.03
N ASP A 264 -18.73 9.56 -5.80
CA ASP A 264 -18.71 8.14 -6.13
C ASP A 264 -18.10 7.31 -4.98
N GLY A 265 -18.66 7.45 -3.78
CA GLY A 265 -18.17 6.81 -2.56
C GLY A 265 -18.22 7.77 -1.37
N GLU A 266 -17.27 7.63 -0.45
CA GLU A 266 -17.14 8.48 0.72
C GLU A 266 -16.00 9.48 0.52
N CYS A 267 -16.19 10.73 0.92
CA CYS A 267 -15.09 11.68 1.06
C CYS A 267 -15.38 12.68 2.18
N ALA A 268 -14.33 13.17 2.83
CA ALA A 268 -14.38 14.31 3.74
C ALA A 268 -13.04 15.06 3.78
N VAL A 269 -13.08 16.28 4.30
CA VAL A 269 -11.90 16.99 4.78
C VAL A 269 -11.88 16.88 6.30
N SER A 270 -10.93 16.12 6.84
CA SER A 270 -10.67 16.04 8.28
C SER A 270 -9.81 17.23 8.70
N PHE A 271 -10.25 17.95 9.74
CA PHE A 271 -9.48 19.00 10.40
C PHE A 271 -8.90 18.54 11.75
N ASP A 272 -9.06 17.26 12.08
CA ASP A 272 -8.50 16.69 13.30
C ASP A 272 -6.97 16.67 13.20
N ARG A 273 -6.31 16.96 14.32
CA ARG A 273 -4.84 17.06 14.39
C ARG A 273 -4.20 15.72 14.74
N CYS A 274 -4.42 14.75 13.87
CA CYS A 274 -3.68 13.49 13.89
C CYS A 274 -2.40 13.66 13.06
N GLY A 275 -1.31 14.10 13.70
CA GLY A 275 -0.07 14.46 13.01
C GLY A 275 -0.13 15.89 12.48
N SER A 276 0.44 16.13 11.29
CA SER A 276 0.52 17.46 10.70
C SER A 276 -0.64 17.78 9.75
N GLY A 277 -1.37 18.85 10.09
CA GLY A 277 -2.36 19.49 9.22
C GLY A 277 -3.66 18.71 8.98
N PRO A 278 -4.65 19.32 8.30
CA PRO A 278 -5.88 18.67 7.86
C PRO A 278 -5.58 17.64 6.75
N ALA A 279 -6.53 16.74 6.50
CA ALA A 279 -6.39 15.72 5.46
C ALA A 279 -7.66 15.61 4.61
N VAL A 280 -7.47 15.44 3.31
CA VAL A 280 -8.53 15.01 2.39
C VAL A 280 -8.55 13.48 2.39
N ILE A 281 -9.67 12.89 2.80
CA ILE A 281 -9.81 11.44 2.95
C ILE A 281 -10.95 10.98 2.06
N PHE A 282 -10.68 10.05 1.14
CA PHE A 282 -11.66 9.60 0.15
C PHE A 282 -11.58 8.09 -0.09
N ARG A 283 -12.73 7.48 -0.36
CA ARG A 283 -12.85 6.05 -0.62
C ARG A 283 -13.83 5.81 -1.77
N PRO A 284 -13.36 5.28 -2.92
CA PRO A 284 -14.24 4.97 -4.04
C PRO A 284 -15.24 3.86 -3.72
N GLY A 285 -16.45 4.00 -4.24
CA GLY A 285 -17.50 2.98 -4.20
C GLY A 285 -17.36 2.02 -5.37
N PHE A 286 -16.77 0.85 -5.13
CA PHE A 286 -16.49 -0.15 -6.18
C PHE A 286 -17.70 -0.97 -6.65
N THR A 287 -18.88 -0.79 -6.04
CA THR A 287 -20.09 -1.55 -6.39
C THR A 287 -20.43 -1.42 -7.88
N GLY A 288 -20.50 -2.56 -8.58
CA GLY A 288 -20.84 -2.60 -10.00
C GLY A 288 -19.69 -2.28 -10.95
N THR A 289 -18.46 -2.18 -10.43
CA THR A 289 -17.23 -2.00 -11.22
C THR A 289 -16.51 -3.34 -11.45
N ALA A 290 -15.49 -3.33 -12.32
CA ALA A 290 -14.61 -4.48 -12.54
C ALA A 290 -13.51 -4.63 -11.46
N PHE A 291 -13.46 -3.71 -10.49
CA PHE A 291 -12.47 -3.75 -9.42
C PHE A 291 -12.68 -4.99 -8.53
N SER A 292 -11.62 -5.77 -8.34
CA SER A 292 -11.58 -6.91 -7.42
C SER A 292 -10.67 -6.62 -6.23
N ASP A 293 -9.48 -6.09 -6.50
CA ASP A 293 -8.52 -5.61 -5.50
C ASP A 293 -7.53 -4.62 -6.14
N TYR A 294 -6.67 -4.03 -5.32
CA TYR A 294 -5.47 -3.37 -5.78
C TYR A 294 -4.44 -4.43 -6.18
N LEU A 295 -4.01 -4.38 -7.44
CA LEU A 295 -3.18 -5.42 -8.04
C LEU A 295 -1.94 -4.80 -8.69
N GLN A 296 -0.90 -5.61 -8.81
CA GLN A 296 0.30 -5.23 -9.54
C GLN A 296 -0.06 -4.74 -10.96
N ASN A 297 0.71 -3.78 -11.47
CA ASN A 297 0.56 -3.15 -12.79
C ASN A 297 -0.62 -2.18 -12.94
N GLN A 298 -1.51 -2.05 -11.94
CA GLN A 298 -2.52 -0.98 -11.96
C GLN A 298 -1.86 0.39 -11.77
N VAL A 299 -2.35 1.39 -12.50
CA VAL A 299 -1.90 2.78 -12.37
C VAL A 299 -3.09 3.66 -12.01
N TRP A 300 -3.06 4.15 -10.77
CA TRP A 300 -4.11 5.01 -10.22
C TRP A 300 -3.65 6.46 -10.26
N THR A 301 -4.43 7.35 -10.86
CA THR A 301 -4.16 8.80 -10.88
C THR A 301 -5.09 9.50 -9.91
N VAL A 302 -4.53 10.32 -9.05
CA VAL A 302 -5.25 11.18 -8.11
C VAL A 302 -5.08 12.63 -8.54
N ARG A 303 -6.18 13.38 -8.57
CA ARG A 303 -6.19 14.81 -8.84
C ARG A 303 -7.09 15.54 -7.84
N LEU A 304 -6.51 16.43 -7.04
CA LEU A 304 -7.19 17.34 -6.11
C LEU A 304 -7.24 18.73 -6.72
N GLU A 305 -8.44 19.30 -6.83
CA GLU A 305 -8.69 20.63 -7.38
C GLU A 305 -9.47 21.51 -6.39
N GLY A 306 -9.50 22.82 -6.63
CA GLY A 306 -10.19 23.79 -5.78
C GLY A 306 -9.49 24.09 -4.45
N LEU A 307 -8.24 23.62 -4.31
CA LEU A 307 -7.33 24.02 -3.24
C LEU A 307 -6.90 25.48 -3.43
N LYS A 308 -6.64 26.16 -2.31
CA LYS A 308 -6.14 27.52 -2.26
C LYS A 308 -4.79 27.56 -1.55
N ASP A 309 -3.85 28.33 -2.09
CA ASP A 309 -2.66 28.70 -1.33
C ASP A 309 -2.98 29.85 -0.35
N LEU A 310 -1.99 30.23 0.46
CA LEU A 310 -2.13 31.30 1.46
C LEU A 310 -2.44 32.69 0.86
N GLU A 311 -2.20 32.90 -0.44
CA GLU A 311 -2.59 34.12 -1.15
C GLU A 311 -3.96 34.03 -1.84
N GLY A 312 -4.66 32.91 -1.70
CA GLY A 312 -5.97 32.66 -2.30
C GLY A 312 -5.95 32.29 -3.79
N ARG A 313 -4.78 31.95 -4.34
CA ARG A 313 -4.64 31.45 -5.72
C ARG A 313 -5.03 29.98 -5.77
N GLU A 314 -5.57 29.55 -6.91
CA GLU A 314 -5.88 28.13 -7.13
C GLU A 314 -4.60 27.29 -7.11
N ALA A 315 -4.66 26.16 -6.41
CA ALA A 315 -3.64 25.12 -6.37
C ALA A 315 -4.26 23.79 -6.80
N THR A 316 -3.41 22.89 -7.28
CA THR A 316 -3.80 21.54 -7.71
C THR A 316 -2.72 20.57 -7.27
N ILE A 317 -3.13 19.42 -6.75
CA ILE A 317 -2.24 18.29 -6.48
C ILE A 317 -2.64 17.19 -7.45
N GLU A 318 -1.70 16.72 -8.28
CA GLU A 318 -1.92 15.63 -9.22
C GLU A 318 -0.74 14.67 -9.14
N TYR A 319 -1.02 13.38 -8.96
CA TYR A 319 0.01 12.34 -8.89
C TYR A 319 -0.51 10.97 -9.35
N ALA A 320 0.41 10.10 -9.74
CA ALA A 320 0.12 8.73 -10.14
C ALA A 320 0.76 7.72 -9.19
N VAL A 321 0.02 6.66 -8.89
CA VAL A 321 0.40 5.54 -8.03
C VAL A 321 0.48 4.29 -8.89
N GLN A 322 1.67 3.68 -8.95
CA GLN A 322 1.93 2.44 -9.65
C GLN A 322 1.88 1.30 -8.63
N MET A 323 0.78 0.56 -8.63
CA MET A 323 0.63 -0.58 -7.71
C MET A 323 1.59 -1.69 -8.11
N ALA A 324 2.33 -2.20 -7.13
CA ALA A 324 3.27 -3.29 -7.29
C ALA A 324 3.22 -4.23 -6.08
N SER A 325 3.42 -5.52 -6.31
CA SER A 325 3.46 -6.47 -5.21
C SER A 325 4.81 -6.44 -4.50
N LEU A 326 4.79 -6.56 -3.17
CA LEU A 326 5.96 -6.82 -2.33
C LEU A 326 6.65 -8.16 -2.63
N TYR A 327 6.00 -9.03 -3.40
CA TYR A 327 6.46 -10.36 -3.74
C TYR A 327 6.42 -10.57 -5.26
N VAL A 328 7.27 -11.47 -5.76
CA VAL A 328 7.26 -11.87 -7.17
C VAL A 328 5.93 -12.56 -7.50
N GLN A 329 5.29 -12.12 -8.57
CA GLN A 329 4.07 -12.66 -9.12
C GLN A 329 4.41 -13.52 -10.34
N GLU A 330 4.36 -14.83 -10.16
CA GLU A 330 4.67 -15.81 -11.19
C GLU A 330 3.46 -16.11 -12.07
N ALA A 331 3.71 -16.39 -13.35
CA ALA A 331 2.68 -16.96 -14.22
C ALA A 331 2.23 -18.33 -13.69
N ALA A 332 0.93 -18.46 -13.44
CA ALA A 332 0.27 -19.68 -12.99
C ALA A 332 -0.21 -20.53 -14.18
N SER A 333 -0.76 -19.89 -15.22
CA SER A 333 -1.12 -20.52 -16.50
C SER A 333 -0.90 -19.58 -17.68
N VAL A 334 -1.03 -20.13 -18.87
CA VAL A 334 -1.24 -19.40 -20.12
C VAL A 334 -2.57 -19.90 -20.66
N ASP A 335 -3.44 -19.01 -21.10
CA ASP A 335 -4.77 -19.37 -21.61
C ASP A 335 -4.87 -18.96 -23.09
N MET A 336 -5.09 -19.94 -23.97
CA MET A 336 -5.37 -19.69 -25.39
C MET A 336 -6.79 -19.16 -25.59
N SER A 337 -6.96 -18.20 -26.51
CA SER A 337 -8.30 -17.73 -26.89
C SER A 337 -9.11 -18.77 -27.66
N VAL A 338 -8.45 -19.67 -28.38
CA VAL A 338 -9.05 -20.80 -29.11
C VAL A 338 -8.14 -22.02 -29.07
N ASN A 339 -8.72 -23.20 -28.86
CA ASN A 339 -7.97 -24.45 -28.71
C ASN A 339 -7.99 -25.30 -29.99
N GLU A 340 -8.83 -24.94 -30.96
CA GLU A 340 -8.88 -25.53 -32.28
C GLU A 340 -9.08 -24.44 -33.34
N LEU A 341 -8.36 -24.58 -34.46
CA LEU A 341 -8.49 -23.69 -35.61
C LEU A 341 -8.41 -24.52 -36.89
N SER A 342 -9.13 -24.10 -37.92
CA SER A 342 -9.03 -24.77 -39.22
C SER A 342 -8.92 -23.78 -40.36
N LEU A 343 -7.94 -24.05 -41.23
CA LEU A 343 -7.50 -23.18 -42.31
C LEU A 343 -7.34 -23.98 -43.61
N VAL A 344 -7.15 -23.29 -44.74
CA VAL A 344 -6.64 -23.87 -45.98
C VAL A 344 -5.26 -23.29 -46.35
N PRO A 345 -4.44 -23.97 -47.17
CA PRO A 345 -3.09 -23.49 -47.50
C PRO A 345 -3.06 -22.05 -48.00
N GLY A 346 -2.15 -21.25 -47.45
CA GLY A 346 -1.99 -19.83 -47.72
C GLY A 346 -2.81 -18.90 -46.82
N GLU A 347 -3.77 -19.41 -46.04
CA GLU A 347 -4.50 -18.60 -45.06
C GLU A 347 -3.64 -18.26 -43.85
N ARG A 348 -3.97 -17.11 -43.24
CA ARG A 348 -3.35 -16.63 -42.01
C ARG A 348 -4.42 -16.28 -41.00
N ALA A 349 -4.12 -16.53 -39.73
CA ALA A 349 -4.97 -16.16 -38.60
C ALA A 349 -4.11 -15.69 -37.43
N ALA A 350 -4.65 -14.82 -36.60
CA ALA A 350 -4.00 -14.45 -35.34
C ALA A 350 -4.51 -15.37 -34.23
N LEU A 351 -3.60 -16.07 -33.58
CA LEU A 351 -3.86 -16.68 -32.28
C LEU A 351 -3.52 -15.66 -31.19
N SER A 352 -4.29 -15.67 -30.10
CA SER A 352 -3.98 -14.87 -28.91
C SER A 352 -3.95 -15.76 -27.69
N ALA A 353 -3.04 -15.45 -26.79
CA ALA A 353 -2.89 -16.11 -25.50
C ALA A 353 -2.61 -15.06 -24.42
N GLN A 354 -2.99 -15.38 -23.19
CA GLN A 354 -2.83 -14.49 -22.04
C GLN A 354 -2.12 -15.24 -20.90
N VAL A 355 -1.12 -14.60 -20.30
CA VAL A 355 -0.53 -15.06 -19.04
C VAL A 355 -1.52 -14.79 -17.90
N VAL A 356 -1.72 -15.79 -17.03
CA VAL A 356 -2.59 -15.68 -15.86
C VAL A 356 -1.75 -15.83 -14.59
N PRO A 357 -1.84 -14.90 -13.62
CA PRO A 357 -2.59 -13.65 -13.70
C PRO A 357 -1.97 -12.66 -14.70
N ASP A 358 -2.79 -11.74 -15.20
CA ASP A 358 -2.37 -10.67 -16.14
C ASP A 358 -1.51 -9.58 -15.48
N TYR A 359 -1.37 -9.66 -14.16
CA TYR A 359 -0.47 -8.85 -13.35
C TYR A 359 0.82 -9.59 -12.94
N ALA A 360 1.15 -10.73 -13.56
CA ALA A 360 2.43 -11.39 -13.35
C ALA A 360 3.62 -10.45 -13.71
N ASP A 361 4.80 -10.72 -13.15
CA ASP A 361 6.01 -9.93 -13.39
C ASP A 361 6.53 -10.06 -14.83
N ASP A 362 6.38 -11.25 -15.42
CA ASP A 362 6.74 -11.52 -16.81
C ASP A 362 5.51 -11.98 -17.59
N LEU A 363 5.07 -11.14 -18.52
CA LEU A 363 3.93 -11.37 -19.41
C LEU A 363 4.37 -11.81 -20.81
N ALA A 364 5.67 -12.00 -21.05
CA ALA A 364 6.18 -12.40 -22.35
C ALA A 364 5.77 -13.83 -22.68
N LEU A 365 5.35 -14.03 -23.93
CA LEU A 365 5.03 -15.33 -24.49
C LEU A 365 5.96 -15.66 -25.65
N THR A 366 6.36 -16.93 -25.72
CA THR A 366 7.06 -17.50 -26.85
C THR A 366 6.13 -18.48 -27.58
N TRP A 367 6.18 -18.48 -28.90
CA TRP A 367 5.31 -19.29 -29.73
C TRP A 367 6.10 -20.35 -30.49
N HIS A 368 5.55 -21.57 -30.58
CA HIS A 368 6.15 -22.65 -31.34
C HIS A 368 5.12 -23.54 -32.04
N SER A 369 5.44 -24.00 -33.25
CA SER A 369 4.67 -25.03 -33.95
C SER A 369 5.34 -26.38 -33.82
N SER A 370 4.54 -27.41 -33.60
CA SER A 370 4.99 -28.81 -33.65
C SER A 370 5.37 -29.27 -35.05
N ASP A 371 4.89 -28.60 -36.11
CA ASP A 371 5.27 -28.86 -37.50
C ASP A 371 5.14 -27.60 -38.38
N GLU A 372 6.26 -26.87 -38.52
CA GLU A 372 6.41 -25.67 -39.36
C GLU A 372 6.25 -25.93 -40.87
N ALA A 373 6.24 -27.20 -41.32
CA ALA A 373 5.93 -27.56 -42.70
C ALA A 373 4.41 -27.63 -42.96
N VAL A 374 3.60 -27.75 -41.90
CA VAL A 374 2.13 -27.77 -41.95
C VAL A 374 1.57 -26.41 -41.55
N VAL A 375 2.00 -25.86 -40.41
CA VAL A 375 1.60 -24.53 -39.91
C VAL A 375 2.83 -23.82 -39.37
N ARG A 376 3.10 -22.62 -39.87
CA ARG A 376 4.12 -21.74 -39.31
C ARG A 376 3.53 -20.81 -38.28
N VAL A 377 4.26 -20.51 -37.21
CA VAL A 377 3.88 -19.50 -36.23
C VAL A 377 4.94 -18.40 -36.14
N TYR A 378 4.48 -17.16 -36.04
CA TYR A 378 5.32 -15.97 -35.88
C TYR A 378 5.32 -15.50 -34.42
N ALA A 379 6.28 -14.63 -34.08
CA ALA A 379 6.49 -14.17 -32.70
C ALA A 379 5.28 -13.41 -32.10
N ASP A 380 4.41 -12.86 -32.95
CA ASP A 380 3.19 -12.16 -32.54
C ASP A 380 1.96 -13.09 -32.39
N GLY A 381 2.15 -14.41 -32.51
CA GLY A 381 1.06 -15.40 -32.49
C GLY A 381 0.32 -15.54 -33.82
N THR A 382 0.74 -14.85 -34.89
CA THR A 382 0.17 -15.09 -36.22
C THR A 382 0.57 -16.48 -36.71
N VAL A 383 -0.40 -17.25 -37.20
CA VAL A 383 -0.18 -18.55 -37.85
C VAL A 383 -0.43 -18.47 -39.36
N GLU A 384 0.33 -19.25 -40.13
CA GLU A 384 0.19 -19.39 -41.58
C GLU A 384 0.08 -20.87 -41.95
N ALA A 385 -1.01 -21.22 -42.64
CA ALA A 385 -1.22 -22.57 -43.15
C ALA A 385 -0.33 -22.83 -44.37
N VAL A 386 0.55 -23.83 -44.28
CA VAL A 386 1.52 -24.15 -45.34
C VAL A 386 1.07 -25.31 -46.21
N ALA A 387 0.67 -26.43 -45.60
CA ALA A 387 0.28 -27.63 -46.31
C ALA A 387 -0.80 -28.41 -45.54
N PRO A 388 -1.64 -29.22 -46.21
CA PRO A 388 -2.64 -30.04 -45.55
C PRO A 388 -2.03 -30.94 -44.47
N GLY A 389 -2.68 -31.00 -43.31
CA GLY A 389 -2.17 -31.70 -42.13
C GLY A 389 -2.69 -31.09 -40.83
N THR A 390 -2.12 -31.54 -39.71
CA THR A 390 -2.43 -31.01 -38.38
C THR A 390 -1.14 -30.64 -37.67
N ALA A 391 -1.09 -29.47 -37.05
CA ALA A 391 -0.01 -29.05 -36.17
C ALA A 391 -0.59 -28.40 -34.92
N SER A 392 -0.04 -28.73 -33.75
CA SER A 392 -0.27 -27.99 -32.52
C SER A 392 0.63 -26.76 -32.49
N VAL A 393 0.05 -25.59 -32.23
CA VAL A 393 0.72 -24.32 -32.01
C VAL A 393 0.57 -23.94 -30.54
N THR A 394 1.68 -23.71 -29.85
CA THR A 394 1.74 -23.51 -28.41
C THR A 394 2.23 -22.10 -28.09
N ALA A 395 1.62 -21.46 -27.09
CA ALA A 395 2.14 -20.27 -26.42
C ALA A 395 2.72 -20.68 -25.06
N GLU A 396 3.93 -20.22 -24.73
CA GLU A 396 4.65 -20.59 -23.51
C GLU A 396 5.23 -19.36 -22.80
N SER A 397 5.01 -19.25 -21.48
CA SER A 397 5.55 -18.22 -20.60
C SER A 397 7.02 -18.49 -20.25
N ALA A 398 7.73 -17.47 -19.75
CA ALA A 398 9.14 -17.59 -19.36
C ALA A 398 9.42 -18.66 -18.29
N ASN A 399 8.45 -18.97 -17.41
CA ASN A 399 8.55 -20.00 -16.39
C ASN A 399 7.96 -21.36 -16.82
N GLY A 400 7.68 -21.55 -18.12
CA GLY A 400 7.29 -22.83 -18.72
C GLY A 400 5.82 -23.21 -18.54
N ARG A 401 4.93 -22.24 -18.25
CA ARG A 401 3.48 -22.46 -18.38
C ARG A 401 3.09 -22.33 -19.85
N SER A 402 2.16 -23.16 -20.31
CA SER A 402 1.79 -23.15 -21.73
C SER A 402 0.36 -23.61 -21.95
N ASP A 403 -0.22 -23.17 -23.06
CA ASP A 403 -1.44 -23.71 -23.65
C ASP A 403 -1.32 -23.73 -25.17
N ALA A 404 -2.14 -24.55 -25.82
CA ALA A 404 -1.97 -24.87 -27.23
C ALA A 404 -3.28 -24.90 -28.03
N CYS A 405 -3.18 -24.52 -29.29
CA CYS A 405 -4.22 -24.62 -30.30
C CYS A 405 -3.87 -25.73 -31.30
N LEU A 406 -4.80 -26.66 -31.54
CA LEU A 406 -4.68 -27.62 -32.63
C LEU A 406 -5.15 -26.97 -33.94
N VAL A 407 -4.22 -26.74 -34.86
CA VAL A 407 -4.51 -26.17 -36.17
C VAL A 407 -4.61 -27.28 -37.22
N THR A 408 -5.77 -27.38 -37.88
CA THR A 408 -6.03 -28.34 -38.97
C THR A 408 -6.08 -27.62 -40.31
N VAL A 409 -5.11 -27.89 -41.18
CA VAL A 409 -5.07 -27.40 -42.55
C VAL A 409 -5.75 -28.41 -43.47
N ARG A 410 -6.88 -28.01 -44.06
CA ARG A 410 -7.67 -28.87 -44.96
C ARG A 410 -7.14 -28.79 -46.39
N GLU A 411 -7.53 -29.75 -47.22
CA GLU A 411 -7.37 -29.60 -48.68
C GLU A 411 -8.24 -28.43 -49.17
N GLY A 412 -7.68 -27.61 -50.06
CA GLY A 412 -8.28 -26.37 -50.57
C GLY A 412 -9.11 -26.54 -51.83
#